data_AF-D5DR97-F1
#
_entry.id   AF-D5DR97-F1
#
_cell.length_a   1.000
_cell.length_b   1.000
_cell.length_c   1.000
_cell.angle_alpha   90.00
_cell.angle_beta   90.00
_cell.angle_gamma   90.00
#
_symmetry.space_group_name_H-M   'P 1'
#
loop_
_entity.id
_entity.type
_entity.pdbx_description
1 polymer ?
#
loop_
_entity_poly.entity_id
_entity_poly.type
_entity_poly.pdbx_seq_one_letter_code
_entity_poly.pdbx_strand_id
1 'polypeptide(L)'
;MNLTVYLAGQIHDNWRDEIKNQAEQLNLPLTFVGPMTDHDRSDNIGEEILGKQPNTVLKDEAASQINNLRTQVLLKKSDVVIALFGEKYKQWNSAMDAATAIALDKPLILVRPEKLHHPLKELSNKAQVVVETPEQALQALAYIFE
;
A
#
# COMPACT_ATOMS: atom_id res chain seq x y z
N MET A 1 -15.20 14.72 -9.32
CA MET A 1 -14.78 13.31 -9.26
C MET A 1 -13.97 13.15 -7.99
N ASN A 2 -14.22 12.11 -7.18
CA ASN A 2 -13.42 11.82 -5.99
C ASN A 2 -12.78 10.45 -6.17
N LEU A 3 -11.52 10.29 -5.79
CA LEU A 3 -10.81 9.01 -5.91
C LEU A 3 -10.37 8.50 -4.54
N THR A 4 -10.51 7.20 -4.32
CA THR A 4 -9.98 6.49 -3.17
C THR A 4 -8.63 5.86 -3.54
N VAL A 5 -7.56 6.30 -2.88
CA VAL A 5 -6.18 5.87 -3.14
C VAL A 5 -5.74 4.89 -2.06
N TYR A 6 -5.33 3.68 -2.45
CA TYR A 6 -4.69 2.74 -1.52
C TYR A 6 -3.18 2.98 -1.47
N LEU A 7 -2.64 3.26 -0.29
CA LEU A 7 -1.21 3.49 -0.06
C LEU A 7 -0.51 2.22 0.47
N ALA A 8 -0.11 1.35 -0.45
CA ALA A 8 0.76 0.20 -0.18
C ALA A 8 2.23 0.67 -0.03
N GLY A 9 3.02 0.02 0.84
CA GLY A 9 4.44 0.36 0.93
C GLY A 9 5.03 0.27 2.34
N GLN A 10 6.32 0.57 2.44
CA GLN A 10 7.08 0.56 3.70
C GLN A 10 6.46 1.49 4.74
N ILE A 11 6.74 1.22 6.02
CA ILE A 11 6.22 1.93 7.19
C ILE A 11 7.35 2.43 8.10
N HIS A 12 8.53 2.66 7.52
CA HIS A 12 9.75 3.05 8.22
C HIS A 12 10.06 4.55 8.12
N ASP A 13 9.25 5.30 7.39
CA ASP A 13 9.24 6.76 7.35
C ASP A 13 7.80 7.30 7.17
N ASN A 14 7.70 8.62 7.02
CA ASN A 14 6.46 9.40 7.01
C ASN A 14 5.89 9.68 5.61
N TRP A 15 6.33 8.99 4.55
CA TRP A 15 5.92 9.28 3.16
C TRP A 15 4.41 9.32 2.93
N ARG A 16 3.63 8.50 3.66
CA ARG A 16 2.16 8.50 3.55
C ARG A 16 1.56 9.81 4.01
N ASP A 17 2.09 10.40 5.06
CA ASP A 17 1.61 11.66 5.58
C ASP A 17 2.08 12.82 4.70
N GLU A 18 3.27 12.72 4.12
CA GLU A 18 3.76 13.67 3.12
C GLU A 18 2.85 13.71 1.89
N ILE A 19 2.47 12.56 1.32
CA ILE A 19 1.53 12.49 0.19
C ILE A 19 0.16 13.07 0.56
N LYS A 20 -0.38 12.74 1.74
CA LYS A 20 -1.68 13.28 2.18
C LYS A 20 -1.63 14.81 2.29
N ASN A 21 -0.60 15.33 2.96
CA ASN A 21 -0.43 16.77 3.16
C ASN A 21 -0.25 17.51 1.83
N GLN A 22 0.55 16.97 0.90
CA GLN A 22 0.72 17.57 -0.42
C GLN A 22 -0.58 17.53 -1.24
N ALA A 23 -1.34 16.43 -1.18
CA ALA A 23 -2.63 16.32 -1.85
C ALA A 23 -3.65 17.35 -1.33
N GLU A 24 -3.68 17.57 -0.02
CA GLU A 24 -4.51 18.60 0.62
C GLU A 24 -4.09 20.01 0.18
N GLN A 25 -2.79 20.32 0.12
CA GLN A 25 -2.28 21.61 -0.37
C GLN A 25 -2.67 21.89 -1.82
N LEU A 26 -2.73 20.84 -2.65
CA LEU A 26 -3.17 20.91 -4.05
C LEU A 26 -4.71 20.88 -4.20
N ASN A 27 -5.47 20.79 -3.10
CA ASN A 27 -6.92 20.65 -3.08
C ASN A 27 -7.43 19.47 -3.93
N LEU A 28 -6.68 18.37 -3.99
CA LEU A 28 -7.07 17.19 -4.74
C LEU A 28 -8.19 16.44 -3.99
N PRO A 29 -9.29 16.05 -4.65
CA PRO A 29 -10.42 15.37 -4.01
C PRO A 29 -10.14 13.87 -3.80
N LEU A 30 -9.15 13.57 -2.96
CA LEU A 30 -8.62 12.23 -2.69
C LEU A 30 -8.99 11.74 -1.29
N THR A 31 -9.34 10.47 -1.18
CA THR A 31 -9.47 9.75 0.09
C THR A 31 -8.38 8.70 0.17
N PHE A 32 -7.56 8.72 1.21
CA PHE A 32 -6.47 7.77 1.38
C PHE A 32 -6.85 6.62 2.32
N VAL A 33 -6.57 5.39 1.89
CA VAL A 33 -6.70 4.16 2.68
C VAL A 33 -5.41 3.34 2.58
N GLY A 34 -5.28 2.29 3.39
CA GLY A 34 -4.08 1.45 3.36
C GLY A 34 -4.08 0.33 4.38
N PRO A 35 -2.97 -0.44 4.46
CA PRO A 35 -2.80 -1.50 5.44
C PRO A 35 -2.76 -0.94 6.87
N MET A 36 -2.87 -1.83 7.87
CA MET A 36 -2.59 -1.44 9.25
C MET A 36 -1.11 -1.11 9.39
N THR A 37 -0.78 0.14 9.71
CA THR A 37 0.62 0.60 9.84
C THR A 37 1.13 0.54 11.28
N ASP A 38 0.23 0.35 12.24
CA ASP A 38 0.56 0.08 13.64
C ASP A 38 0.96 -1.40 13.76
N HIS A 39 2.25 -1.62 14.01
CA HIS A 39 2.84 -2.96 14.12
C HIS A 39 2.23 -3.77 15.27
N ASP A 40 2.20 -3.19 16.48
CA ASP A 40 1.71 -3.89 17.65
C ASP A 40 0.25 -4.28 17.47
N ARG A 41 -0.57 -3.38 16.91
CA ARG A 41 -1.96 -3.70 16.60
C ARG A 41 -2.07 -4.75 15.50
N SER A 42 -1.26 -4.65 14.44
CA SER A 42 -1.25 -5.62 13.33
C SER A 42 -0.92 -7.04 13.80
N ASP A 43 0.06 -7.18 14.70
CA ASP A 43 0.54 -8.48 15.18
C ASP A 43 -0.42 -9.13 16.20
N ASN A 44 -1.20 -8.32 16.92
CA ASN A 44 -2.08 -8.81 17.98
C ASN A 44 -3.56 -8.91 17.56
N ILE A 45 -3.96 -8.34 16.42
CA ILE A 45 -5.37 -8.25 16.02
C ILE A 45 -6.09 -9.61 15.96
N GLY A 46 -5.37 -10.67 15.61
CA GLY A 46 -5.90 -12.02 15.59
C GLY A 46 -6.35 -12.48 16.99
N GLU A 47 -5.51 -12.26 18.00
CA GLU A 47 -5.82 -12.62 19.39
C GLU A 47 -6.84 -11.68 20.03
N GLU A 48 -6.84 -10.40 19.66
CA GLU A 48 -7.85 -9.43 20.10
C GLU A 48 -9.27 -9.84 19.69
N ILE A 49 -9.43 -10.43 18.50
CA ILE A 49 -10.75 -10.79 17.93
C ILE A 49 -11.11 -12.25 18.22
N LEU A 50 -10.18 -13.18 18.01
CA LEU A 50 -10.45 -14.63 18.09
C LEU A 50 -10.07 -15.23 19.46
N GLY A 51 -9.51 -14.43 20.36
CA GLY A 51 -8.95 -14.88 21.62
C GLY A 51 -7.52 -15.41 21.49
N LYS A 52 -6.89 -15.68 22.64
CA LYS A 52 -5.49 -16.14 22.73
C LYS A 52 -5.26 -17.40 21.89
N GLN A 53 -4.22 -17.40 21.06
CA GLN A 53 -3.89 -18.52 20.20
C GLN A 53 -2.97 -19.53 20.92
N PRO A 54 -3.01 -20.83 20.55
CA PRO A 54 -2.25 -21.87 21.25
C PRO A 54 -0.73 -21.73 21.14
N ASN A 55 -0.23 -21.09 20.08
CA ASN A 55 1.19 -20.87 19.83
C ASN A 55 1.38 -19.65 18.91
N THR A 56 2.65 -19.26 18.72
CA THR A 56 3.02 -18.08 17.92
C THR A 56 2.69 -18.24 16.43
N VAL A 57 2.77 -19.45 15.88
CA VAL A 57 2.43 -19.68 14.46
C VAL A 57 0.94 -19.42 14.24
N LEU A 58 0.07 -19.96 15.10
CA LEU A 58 -1.37 -19.73 15.01
C LEU A 58 -1.75 -18.29 15.35
N LYS A 59 -0.98 -17.61 16.20
CA LYS A 59 -1.11 -16.16 16.41
C LYS A 59 -0.88 -15.39 15.11
N ASP A 60 0.22 -15.67 14.41
CA ASP A 60 0.55 -14.99 13.16
C ASP A 60 -0.47 -15.32 12.05
N GLU A 61 -0.95 -16.56 11.97
CA GLU A 61 -2.03 -16.95 11.04
C GLU A 61 -3.32 -16.19 11.34
N ALA A 62 -3.74 -16.09 12.60
CA ALA A 62 -4.93 -15.35 13.00
C ALA A 62 -4.80 -13.85 12.68
N ALA A 63 -3.66 -13.24 12.99
CA ALA A 63 -3.39 -11.85 12.65
C ALA A 63 -3.43 -11.63 11.13
N SER A 64 -2.80 -12.52 10.37
CA SER A 64 -2.77 -12.47 8.91
C SER A 64 -4.16 -12.57 8.30
N GLN A 65 -5.03 -13.47 8.79
CA GLN A 65 -6.40 -13.61 8.28
C GLN A 65 -7.20 -12.30 8.38
N ILE A 66 -7.12 -11.63 9.54
CA ILE A 66 -7.84 -10.37 9.76
C ILE A 66 -7.25 -9.22 8.92
N ASN A 67 -5.93 -9.12 8.84
CA ASN A 67 -5.27 -8.11 8.01
C ASN A 67 -5.58 -8.33 6.51
N ASN A 68 -5.57 -9.57 6.05
CA ASN A 68 -5.93 -9.92 4.68
C ASN A 68 -7.38 -9.54 4.34
N LEU A 69 -8.33 -9.78 5.26
CA LEU A 69 -9.71 -9.32 5.10
C LEU A 69 -9.77 -7.79 4.92
N ARG A 70 -9.11 -7.04 5.80
CA ARG A 70 -9.05 -5.57 5.73
C ARG A 70 -8.46 -5.10 4.41
N THR A 71 -7.28 -5.60 4.05
CA THR A 71 -6.56 -5.26 2.82
C THR A 71 -7.42 -5.56 1.59
N GLN A 72 -8.05 -6.73 1.51
CA GLN A 72 -8.87 -7.10 0.37
C GLN A 72 -10.09 -6.19 0.21
N VAL A 73 -10.76 -5.82 1.30
CA VAL A 73 -11.89 -4.88 1.26
C VAL A 73 -11.42 -3.50 0.78
N LEU A 74 -10.32 -3.00 1.32
CA LEU A 74 -9.82 -1.66 0.98
C LEU A 74 -9.31 -1.61 -0.47
N LEU A 75 -8.49 -2.58 -0.91
CA LEU A 75 -8.04 -2.66 -2.30
C LEU A 75 -9.20 -2.71 -3.29
N LYS A 76 -10.24 -3.52 -3.02
CA LYS A 76 -11.43 -3.59 -3.89
C LYS A 76 -12.18 -2.26 -3.99
N LYS A 77 -12.22 -1.49 -2.89
CA LYS A 77 -12.92 -0.20 -2.80
C LYS A 77 -12.07 0.99 -3.26
N SER A 78 -10.78 0.80 -3.53
CA SER A 78 -9.91 1.84 -4.06
C SER A 78 -10.03 1.96 -5.59
N ASP A 79 -9.86 3.18 -6.08
CA ASP A 79 -9.85 3.51 -7.50
C ASP A 79 -8.45 3.42 -8.10
N VAL A 80 -7.41 3.66 -7.29
CA VAL A 80 -6.00 3.61 -7.69
C VAL A 80 -5.14 3.15 -6.51
N VAL A 81 -4.00 2.53 -6.80
CA VAL A 81 -3.03 2.06 -5.82
C VAL A 81 -1.69 2.75 -6.04
N ILE A 82 -1.10 3.28 -4.97
CA ILE A 82 0.31 3.69 -4.93
C ILE A 82 1.06 2.66 -4.09
N ALA A 83 2.06 2.01 -4.67
CA ALA A 83 2.90 1.04 -3.97
C ALA A 83 4.35 1.53 -3.89
N LEU A 84 4.78 1.90 -2.67
CA LEU A 84 6.13 2.42 -2.43
C LEU A 84 7.09 1.39 -1.85
N PHE A 85 8.20 1.19 -2.55
CA PHE A 85 9.27 0.28 -2.16
C PHE A 85 10.51 1.03 -1.68
N GLY A 86 11.01 0.65 -0.50
CA GLY A 86 12.23 1.17 0.12
C GLY A 86 13.34 0.11 0.18
N GLU A 87 14.58 0.54 0.42
CA GLU A 87 15.76 -0.34 0.29
C GLU A 87 16.04 -1.21 1.52
N LYS A 88 15.59 -0.79 2.71
CA LYS A 88 16.09 -1.33 3.99
C LYS A 88 15.58 -2.75 4.32
N TYR A 89 14.32 -3.05 3.99
CA TYR A 89 13.68 -4.30 4.38
C TYR A 89 13.00 -4.96 3.19
N LYS A 90 12.86 -6.29 3.27
CA LYS A 90 12.07 -7.03 2.28
C LYS A 90 10.59 -6.75 2.51
N GLN A 91 9.94 -6.10 1.55
CA GLN A 91 8.56 -5.64 1.66
C GLN A 91 7.58 -6.62 1.02
N TRP A 92 7.50 -7.83 1.57
CA TRP A 92 6.64 -8.89 1.02
C TRP A 92 5.16 -8.50 1.01
N ASN A 93 4.70 -7.83 2.05
CA ASN A 93 3.32 -7.36 2.14
C ASN A 93 3.02 -6.32 1.05
N SER A 94 3.92 -5.35 0.82
CA SER A 94 3.77 -4.37 -0.26
C SER A 94 3.79 -5.03 -1.65
N ALA A 95 4.62 -6.05 -1.85
CA ALA A 95 4.64 -6.82 -3.09
C ALA A 95 3.33 -7.59 -3.30
N MET A 96 2.77 -8.16 -2.24
CA MET A 96 1.47 -8.84 -2.27
C MET A 96 0.33 -7.87 -2.55
N ASP A 97 0.32 -6.68 -1.93
CA ASP A 97 -0.67 -5.63 -2.20
C ASP A 97 -0.60 -5.16 -3.65
N ALA A 98 0.60 -4.90 -4.19
CA ALA A 98 0.80 -4.50 -5.58
C ALA A 98 0.36 -5.60 -6.56
N ALA A 99 0.73 -6.85 -6.31
CA ALA A 99 0.31 -7.98 -7.13
C ALA A 99 -1.22 -8.20 -7.09
N THR A 100 -1.83 -8.01 -5.91
CA THR A 100 -3.29 -8.10 -5.74
C THR A 100 -4.01 -6.97 -6.46
N ALA A 101 -3.49 -5.74 -6.39
CA ALA A 101 -4.01 -4.60 -7.14
C ALA A 101 -4.04 -4.90 -8.65
N ILE A 102 -2.93 -5.41 -9.19
CA ILE A 102 -2.84 -5.85 -10.59
C ILE A 102 -3.87 -6.93 -10.90
N ALA A 103 -4.01 -7.95 -10.04
CA ALA A 103 -4.97 -9.03 -10.24
C ALA A 103 -6.44 -8.58 -10.19
N LEU A 104 -6.71 -7.48 -9.49
CA LEU A 104 -8.03 -6.84 -9.40
C LEU A 104 -8.24 -5.76 -10.46
N ASP A 105 -7.33 -5.63 -11.42
CA ASP A 105 -7.35 -4.60 -12.47
C ASP A 105 -7.42 -3.16 -11.92
N LYS A 106 -6.74 -2.93 -10.79
CA LYS A 106 -6.61 -1.60 -10.20
C LYS A 106 -5.41 -0.87 -10.83
N PRO A 107 -5.58 0.37 -11.32
CA PRO A 107 -4.46 1.20 -11.75
C PRO A 107 -3.40 1.30 -10.64
N LEU A 108 -2.14 1.07 -10.99
CA LEU A 108 -1.01 1.00 -10.08
C LEU A 108 0.07 2.01 -10.48
N ILE A 109 0.43 2.87 -9.52
CA ILE A 109 1.64 3.68 -9.54
C ILE A 109 2.66 3.01 -8.63
N LEU A 110 3.78 2.56 -9.20
CA LEU A 110 4.86 1.93 -8.44
C LEU A 110 5.95 2.97 -8.15
N VAL A 111 6.27 3.19 -6.88
CA VAL A 111 7.37 4.05 -6.45
C VAL A 111 8.53 3.17 -6.04
N ARG A 112 9.68 3.28 -6.71
CA ARG A 112 10.90 2.55 -6.33
C ARG A 112 12.17 3.31 -6.71
N PRO A 113 13.24 3.21 -5.91
CA PRO A 113 14.56 3.66 -6.34
C PRO A 113 15.10 2.80 -7.50
N GLU A 114 16.05 3.33 -8.26
CA GLU A 114 16.71 2.64 -9.37
C GLU A 114 17.30 1.28 -8.95
N LYS A 115 17.90 1.21 -7.76
CA LYS A 115 18.49 -0.04 -7.22
C LYS A 115 17.50 -1.19 -7.10
N LEU A 116 16.21 -0.90 -6.97
CA LEU A 116 15.15 -1.90 -6.91
C LEU A 116 14.55 -2.23 -8.29
N HIS A 117 15.15 -1.76 -9.40
CA HIS A 117 14.71 -2.09 -10.76
C HIS A 117 14.64 -3.59 -11.00
N HIS A 118 15.75 -4.30 -10.81
CA HIS A 118 15.80 -5.73 -11.06
C HIS A 118 14.81 -6.55 -10.20
N PRO A 119 14.77 -6.40 -8.85
CA PRO A 119 13.85 -7.18 -8.03
C PRO A 119 12.37 -6.86 -8.27
N LEU A 120 12.06 -5.65 -8.74
CA LEU A 120 10.67 -5.22 -9.00
C LEU A 120 10.31 -5.19 -10.48
N LYS A 121 11.14 -5.72 -11.40
CA LYS A 121 10.92 -5.58 -12.84
C LYS A 121 9.58 -6.13 -13.32
N GLU A 122 9.12 -7.24 -12.74
CA GLU A 122 7.84 -7.87 -13.10
C GLU A 122 6.64 -7.05 -12.64
N LEU A 123 6.70 -6.46 -11.44
CA LEU A 123 5.67 -5.53 -10.95
C LEU A 123 5.73 -4.21 -11.71
N SER A 124 6.93 -3.69 -11.97
CA SER A 124 7.15 -2.44 -12.71
C SER A 124 6.55 -2.50 -14.11
N ASN A 125 6.72 -3.62 -14.81
CA ASN A 125 6.20 -3.79 -16.17
C ASN A 125 4.67 -3.96 -16.22
N LYS A 126 4.03 -4.23 -15.08
CA LYS A 126 2.56 -4.35 -14.96
C LYS A 126 1.90 -3.09 -14.39
N ALA A 127 2.69 -2.20 -13.80
CA ALA A 127 2.20 -0.90 -13.32
C ALA A 127 1.95 0.03 -14.51
N GLN A 128 0.97 0.92 -14.38
CA GLN A 128 0.69 1.95 -15.40
C GLN A 128 1.76 3.03 -15.38
N VAL A 129 2.32 3.33 -14.21
CA VAL A 129 3.38 4.33 -14.04
C VAL A 129 4.39 3.81 -13.03
N VAL A 130 5.69 3.98 -13.33
CA VAL A 130 6.79 3.75 -12.40
C VAL A 130 7.52 5.07 -12.18
N VAL A 131 7.70 5.44 -10.92
CA VAL A 131 8.39 6.67 -10.51
C VAL A 131 9.37 6.37 -9.39
N GLU A 132 10.21 7.35 -9.04
CA GLU A 132 11.24 7.19 -8.01
C GLU A 132 10.85 7.83 -6.68
N THR A 133 9.94 8.81 -6.69
CA THR A 133 9.57 9.54 -5.46
C THR A 133 8.04 9.59 -5.22
N PRO A 134 7.60 9.75 -3.96
CA PRO A 134 6.20 10.00 -3.62
C PRO A 134 5.60 11.21 -4.36
N GLU A 135 6.38 12.28 -4.55
CA GLU A 135 5.94 13.52 -5.20
C GLU A 135 5.59 13.25 -6.68
N GLN A 136 6.43 12.49 -7.38
CA GLN A 136 6.17 12.10 -8.77
C GLN A 136 4.89 11.24 -8.87
N ALA A 137 4.64 10.38 -7.89
CA ALA A 137 3.41 9.59 -7.84
C ALA A 137 2.18 10.49 -7.67
N LEU A 138 2.27 11.49 -6.79
CA LEU A 138 1.19 12.45 -6.59
C LEU A 138 0.96 13.33 -7.83
N GLN A 139 2.01 13.76 -8.52
CA GLN A 139 1.91 14.51 -9.78
C GLN A 139 1.19 13.69 -10.86
N ALA A 140 1.56 12.42 -11.02
CA ALA A 140 0.90 11.51 -11.94
C ALA A 140 -0.59 11.31 -11.59
N LEU A 141 -0.92 11.29 -10.29
CA LEU A 141 -2.30 11.21 -9.83
C LEU A 141 -3.08 12.52 -10.04
N ALA A 142 -2.42 13.67 -9.83
CA ALA A 142 -3.02 15.00 -10.01
C ALA A 142 -3.45 15.25 -11.45
N TYR A 143 -2.68 14.73 -12.42
CA TYR A 143 -2.99 14.82 -13.85
C TYR A 143 -4.37 14.24 -14.23
N ILE A 144 -4.93 13.32 -13.43
CA ILE A 144 -6.26 12.74 -13.66
C ILE A 144 -7.38 13.80 -13.52
N PHE A 145 -7.12 14.91 -12.83
CA PHE A 145 -8.11 15.96 -12.55
C PHE A 145 -8.07 17.14 -13.51
N GLU A 146 -7.22 17.10 -14.53
CA GLU A 146 -7.16 18.11 -15.59
C GLU A 146 -8.28 17.98 -16.62
#